data_AF-A0A4V2EK36-F1
#
_entry.id   AF-A0A4V2EK36-F1
#
_cell.length_a   1.000
_cell.length_b   1.000
_cell.length_c   1.000
_cell.angle_alpha   90.00
_cell.angle_beta   90.00
_cell.angle_gamma   90.00
#
_symmetry.space_group_name_H-M   'P 1'
#
loop_
_entity.id
_entity.type
_entity.pdbx_description
1 polymer ?
#
loop_
_entity_poly.entity_id
_entity_poly.type
_entity_poly.pdbx_seq_one_letter_code
_entity_poly.pdbx_strand_id
1 'polypeptide(L)'
;MEQFNGDEQLRLASFYKPMVRSVEALLQETDFAVKHDAYQSRTATFYVIADFSDLFGKTLPEDLLAIYDSKSKRVIENNIDLAMYILFKYKLALMPMHYFGAKLNSGLLRITCSFEHEAELENMQKVLRQIRQDLIS
;
A
#
# COMPACT_ATOMS: atom_id res chain seq x y z
N MET A 1 14.37 -12.74 -22.99
CA MET A 1 13.76 -11.46 -22.58
C MET A 1 13.96 -10.50 -23.73
N GLU A 2 12.87 -10.06 -24.37
CA GLU A 2 12.93 -8.96 -25.33
C GLU A 2 13.43 -7.71 -24.59
N GLN A 3 14.40 -7.00 -25.17
CA GLN A 3 14.84 -5.72 -24.63
C GLN A 3 13.96 -4.63 -25.23
N PHE A 4 13.28 -3.88 -24.38
CA PHE A 4 12.54 -2.70 -24.81
C PHE A 4 13.48 -1.72 -25.51
N ASN A 5 13.09 -1.25 -26.69
CA ASN A 5 13.81 -0.18 -27.37
C ASN A 5 13.63 1.17 -26.63
N GLY A 6 14.42 2.17 -27.02
CA GLY A 6 14.39 3.48 -26.34
C GLY A 6 13.01 4.16 -26.33
N ASP A 7 12.24 4.01 -27.41
CA ASP A 7 10.90 4.61 -27.51
C ASP A 7 9.89 3.92 -26.58
N GLU A 8 9.98 2.60 -26.45
CA GLU A 8 9.16 1.81 -25.52
C GLU A 8 9.48 2.18 -24.07
N GLN A 9 10.75 2.34 -23.73
CA GLN A 9 11.16 2.78 -22.38
C GLN A 9 10.61 4.17 -22.05
N LEU A 10 10.67 5.12 -23.00
CA LEU A 10 10.14 6.46 -22.82
C LEU A 10 8.60 6.47 -22.68
N ARG A 11 7.90 5.62 -23.45
CA ARG A 11 6.44 5.45 -23.32
C ARG A 11 6.07 4.91 -21.95
N LEU A 12 6.73 3.84 -21.48
CA LEU A 12 6.48 3.26 -20.16
C LEU A 12 6.77 4.27 -19.05
N ALA A 13 7.89 5.00 -19.13
CA ALA A 13 8.22 6.04 -18.16
C ALA A 13 7.16 7.16 -18.12
N SER A 14 6.69 7.59 -19.30
CA SER A 14 5.67 8.64 -19.41
C SER A 14 4.31 8.19 -18.88
N PHE A 15 4.00 6.90 -18.98
CA PHE A 15 2.79 6.30 -18.44
C PHE A 15 2.82 6.17 -16.90
N TYR A 16 3.87 5.57 -16.34
CA TYR A 16 3.89 5.25 -14.90
C TYR A 16 4.27 6.44 -14.01
N LYS A 17 5.16 7.32 -14.46
CA LYS A 17 5.75 8.37 -13.61
C LYS A 17 4.72 9.35 -13.03
N PRO A 18 3.69 9.82 -13.77
CA PRO A 18 2.66 10.67 -13.19
C PRO A 18 1.89 9.96 -12.07
N MET A 19 1.51 8.69 -12.27
CA MET A 19 0.76 7.92 -11.27
C MET A 19 1.56 7.69 -9.99
N VAL A 20 2.83 7.29 -10.12
CA VAL A 20 3.72 7.12 -8.97
C VAL A 20 3.79 8.40 -8.15
N ARG A 21 3.98 9.55 -8.81
CA ARG A 21 4.03 10.85 -8.12
C ARG A 21 2.73 11.21 -7.43
N SER A 22 1.59 10.95 -8.07
CA SER A 22 0.28 11.19 -7.45
C SER A 22 0.06 10.34 -6.21
N VAL A 23 0.46 9.06 -6.24
CA VAL A 23 0.38 8.17 -5.07
C VAL A 23 1.36 8.61 -3.97
N GLU A 24 2.60 8.97 -4.31
CA GLU A 24 3.56 9.49 -3.32
C GLU A 24 3.04 10.75 -2.62
N ALA A 25 2.49 11.71 -3.36
CA ALA A 25 1.90 12.92 -2.80
C ALA A 25 0.69 12.60 -1.90
N LEU A 26 -0.16 11.68 -2.33
CA LEU A 26 -1.31 11.22 -1.55
C LEU A 26 -0.90 10.55 -0.24
N LEU A 27 0.15 9.73 -0.24
CA LEU A 27 0.67 9.12 0.99
C LEU A 27 1.25 10.16 1.95
N GLN A 28 1.89 11.22 1.44
CA GLN A 28 2.33 12.34 2.27
C GLN A 28 1.15 13.09 2.88
N GLU A 29 0.11 13.38 2.09
CA GLU A 29 -1.11 14.05 2.56
C GLU A 29 -1.84 13.25 3.64
N THR A 30 -1.85 11.92 3.51
CA THR A 30 -2.58 11.01 4.42
C THR A 30 -1.74 10.47 5.56
N ASP A 31 -0.49 10.93 5.70
CA ASP A 31 0.48 10.50 6.71
C ASP A 31 0.81 8.98 6.69
N PHE A 32 0.70 8.37 5.51
CA PHE A 32 1.11 6.98 5.23
C PHE A 32 2.43 6.89 4.45
N ALA A 33 3.11 8.01 4.22
CA ALA A 33 4.46 7.99 3.69
C ALA A 33 5.42 7.33 4.68
N VAL A 34 6.41 6.60 4.16
CA VAL A 34 7.44 5.96 5.00
C VAL A 34 8.22 7.02 5.78
N LYS A 35 8.20 6.93 7.12
CA LYS A 35 8.81 7.94 8.01
C LYS A 35 10.28 7.67 8.36
N HIS A 36 10.85 6.56 7.88
CA HIS A 36 12.19 6.13 8.26
C HIS A 36 13.26 6.94 7.51
N ASP A 37 14.19 7.60 8.22
CA ASP A 37 15.22 8.48 7.63
C ASP A 37 16.11 7.81 6.57
N ALA A 38 16.39 6.51 6.73
CA ALA A 38 17.16 5.74 5.75
C ALA A 38 16.34 5.34 4.49
N TYR A 39 15.04 5.64 4.43
CA TYR A 39 14.23 5.35 3.27
C TYR A 39 14.55 6.34 2.14
N GLN A 40 15.07 5.81 1.05
CA GLN A 40 15.27 6.58 -0.18
C GLN A 40 14.16 6.22 -1.16
N SER A 41 13.31 7.20 -1.51
CA SER A 41 12.35 7.00 -2.60
C SER A 41 13.10 6.59 -3.87
N ARG A 42 12.62 5.52 -4.50
CA ARG A 42 13.21 4.93 -5.70
C ARG A 42 12.63 5.62 -6.92
N THR A 43 13.49 6.07 -7.82
CA THR A 43 13.14 6.92 -8.97
C THR A 43 12.73 6.16 -10.24
N ALA A 44 12.61 4.82 -10.21
CA ALA A 44 12.51 4.02 -11.44
C ALA A 44 11.62 2.75 -11.31
N THR A 45 10.54 2.81 -10.53
CA THR A 45 9.58 1.69 -10.44
C THR A 45 8.15 2.19 -10.56
N PHE A 46 7.22 1.30 -10.93
CA PHE A 46 5.78 1.54 -10.87
C PHE A 46 5.19 1.07 -9.52
N TYR A 47 6.01 1.03 -8.47
CA TYR A 47 5.60 0.67 -7.12
C TYR A 47 5.93 1.78 -6.15
N VAL A 48 5.05 2.00 -5.18
CA VAL A 48 5.27 2.93 -4.07
C VAL A 48 5.13 2.15 -2.76
N ILE A 49 6.01 2.44 -1.79
CA ILE A 49 5.95 1.84 -0.45
C ILE A 49 5.23 2.82 0.47
N ALA A 50 4.27 2.29 1.23
CA ALA A 50 3.48 3.00 2.22
C ALA A 50 3.68 2.35 3.59
N ASP A 51 3.62 3.16 4.65
CA ASP A 51 3.73 2.73 6.03
C ASP A 51 2.36 2.81 6.72
N PHE A 52 1.81 1.64 7.06
CA PHE A 52 0.53 1.49 7.75
C PHE A 52 0.72 1.00 9.20
N SER A 53 1.91 1.17 9.79
CA SER A 53 2.19 0.73 11.16
C SER A 53 1.24 1.34 12.20
N ASP A 54 0.67 2.52 11.95
CA ASP A 54 -0.35 3.16 12.80
C ASP A 54 -1.61 2.29 12.99
N LEU A 55 -1.88 1.32 12.10
CA LEU A 55 -2.99 0.38 12.23
C LEU A 55 -2.68 -0.82 13.14
N PHE A 56 -1.43 -1.03 13.56
CA PHE A 56 -1.10 -2.12 14.48
C PHE A 56 -1.89 -2.02 15.78
N GLY A 57 -2.36 -3.18 16.27
CA GLY A 57 -3.20 -3.29 17.46
C GLY A 57 -4.69 -3.02 17.23
N LYS A 58 -5.12 -2.51 16.06
CA LYS A 58 -6.55 -2.41 15.74
C LYS A 58 -7.18 -3.79 15.64
N THR A 59 -8.43 -3.91 16.07
CA THR A 59 -9.22 -5.15 16.00
C THR A 59 -9.51 -5.54 14.56
N LEU A 60 -9.35 -6.83 14.25
CA LEU A 60 -9.70 -7.38 12.94
C LEU A 60 -11.23 -7.49 12.79
N PRO A 61 -11.80 -7.20 11.61
CA PRO A 61 -13.21 -7.44 11.32
C PRO A 61 -13.60 -8.91 11.50
N GLU A 62 -14.84 -9.16 11.93
CA GLU A 62 -15.34 -10.52 12.17
C GLU A 62 -15.22 -11.42 10.93
N ASP A 63 -15.58 -10.89 9.75
CA ASP A 63 -15.45 -11.61 8.47
C ASP A 63 -14.02 -12.05 8.17
N LEU A 64 -13.03 -11.26 8.61
CA LEU A 64 -11.62 -11.60 8.45
C LEU A 64 -11.18 -12.65 9.48
N LEU A 65 -11.74 -12.62 10.70
CA LEU A 65 -11.46 -13.63 11.73
C LEU A 65 -11.84 -15.04 11.27
N ALA A 66 -12.90 -15.19 10.48
CA ALA A 66 -13.32 -16.48 9.93
C ALA A 66 -12.28 -17.12 8.98
N ILE A 67 -11.33 -16.34 8.46
CA ILE A 67 -10.29 -16.80 7.54
C ILE A 67 -9.04 -17.28 8.28
N TYR A 68 -8.80 -16.73 9.47
CA TYR A 68 -7.67 -17.17 10.30
C TYR A 68 -8.00 -18.48 11.00
N ASP A 69 -7.09 -19.46 10.88
CA ASP A 69 -7.19 -20.74 11.59
C ASP A 69 -7.04 -20.57 13.12
N SER A 70 -6.35 -19.51 13.55
CA SER A 70 -6.14 -19.23 14.97
C SER A 70 -7.34 -18.58 15.64
N LYS A 71 -7.94 -19.31 16.59
CA LYS A 71 -8.99 -18.79 17.47
C LYS A 71 -8.54 -17.64 18.38
N SER A 72 -7.24 -17.39 18.54
CA SER A 72 -6.72 -16.28 19.37
C SER A 72 -6.42 -15.02 18.56
N LYS A 73 -6.47 -15.08 17.21
CA LYS A 73 -6.19 -13.91 16.37
C LYS A 73 -7.29 -12.87 16.56
N ARG A 74 -6.94 -11.65 16.98
CA ARG A 74 -7.92 -10.58 17.26
C ARG A 74 -7.51 -9.22 16.73
N VAL A 75 -6.22 -8.96 16.62
CA VAL A 75 -5.68 -7.65 16.24
C VAL A 75 -4.66 -7.78 15.11
N ILE A 76 -4.39 -6.65 14.46
CA ILE A 76 -3.33 -6.52 13.46
C ILE A 76 -1.97 -6.52 14.18
N GLU A 77 -1.10 -7.47 13.84
CA GLU A 77 0.23 -7.62 14.48
C GLU A 77 1.37 -7.57 13.46
N ASN A 78 1.07 -7.80 12.18
CA ASN A 78 2.06 -7.87 11.13
C ASN A 78 1.53 -7.39 9.77
N ASN A 79 2.43 -7.36 8.77
CA ASN A 79 2.14 -6.87 7.43
C ASN A 79 1.11 -7.73 6.67
N ILE A 80 0.96 -9.01 7.00
CA ILE A 80 -0.08 -9.89 6.40
C ILE A 80 -1.44 -9.44 6.93
N ASP A 81 -1.56 -9.27 8.25
CA ASP A 81 -2.79 -8.80 8.86
C ASP A 81 -3.18 -7.42 8.34
N LEU A 82 -2.20 -6.53 8.16
CA LEU A 82 -2.43 -5.20 7.58
C LEU A 82 -3.04 -5.31 6.17
N ALA A 83 -2.40 -6.08 5.29
CA ALA A 83 -2.90 -6.25 3.92
C ALA A 83 -4.31 -6.86 3.90
N MET A 84 -4.57 -7.87 4.74
CA MET A 84 -5.88 -8.51 4.84
C MET A 84 -6.94 -7.57 5.44
N TYR A 85 -6.59 -6.82 6.49
CA TYR A 85 -7.47 -5.83 7.09
C TYR A 85 -7.89 -4.78 6.07
N ILE A 86 -6.92 -4.22 5.34
CA ILE A 86 -7.16 -3.19 4.34
C ILE A 86 -8.02 -3.73 3.18
N LEU A 87 -7.73 -4.97 2.73
CA LEU A 87 -8.52 -5.64 1.70
C LEU A 87 -9.97 -5.88 2.16
N PHE A 88 -10.18 -6.42 3.35
CA PHE A 88 -11.52 -6.80 3.80
C PHE A 88 -12.38 -5.58 4.15
N LYS A 89 -11.80 -4.62 4.89
CA LYS A 89 -12.50 -3.43 5.36
C LYS A 89 -12.67 -2.38 4.27
N TYR A 90 -11.63 -2.10 3.49
CA TYR A 90 -11.62 -0.99 2.53
C TYR A 90 -11.58 -1.41 1.06
N LYS A 91 -11.56 -2.71 0.78
CA LYS A 91 -11.53 -3.26 -0.60
C LYS A 91 -10.31 -2.80 -1.40
N LEU A 92 -9.20 -2.54 -0.71
CA LEU A 92 -7.94 -2.15 -1.34
C LEU A 92 -6.89 -3.25 -1.16
N ALA A 93 -6.45 -3.85 -2.27
CA ALA A 93 -5.43 -4.89 -2.26
C ALA A 93 -4.03 -4.27 -2.28
N LEU A 94 -3.23 -4.56 -1.25
CA LEU A 94 -1.85 -4.10 -1.11
C LEU A 94 -0.94 -5.30 -0.84
N MET A 95 0.34 -5.20 -1.21
CA MET A 95 1.28 -6.31 -1.04
C MET A 95 2.17 -6.12 0.20
N PRO A 96 2.22 -7.07 1.13
CA PRO A 96 3.12 -7.00 2.27
C PRO A 96 4.60 -6.93 1.87
N MET A 97 5.37 -5.96 2.40
CA MET A 97 6.79 -5.83 2.05
C MET A 97 7.68 -6.93 2.63
N HIS A 98 7.19 -7.73 3.57
CA HIS A 98 7.98 -8.83 4.15
C HIS A 98 8.28 -9.93 3.13
N TYR A 99 7.46 -10.10 2.09
CA TYR A 99 7.76 -10.97 0.95
C TYR A 99 8.95 -10.49 0.11
N PHE A 100 9.41 -9.24 0.31
CA PHE A 100 10.54 -8.63 -0.39
C PHE A 100 11.69 -8.27 0.57
N GLY A 101 11.73 -8.88 1.76
CA GLY A 101 12.85 -8.76 2.70
C GLY A 101 12.69 -7.72 3.80
N ALA A 102 11.53 -7.03 3.91
CA ALA A 102 11.23 -6.23 5.11
C ALA A 102 10.92 -7.13 6.32
N LYS A 103 11.01 -6.57 7.53
CA LYS A 103 10.57 -7.27 8.75
C LYS A 103 9.07 -7.54 8.68
N LEU A 104 8.62 -8.67 9.23
CA LEU A 104 7.20 -9.07 9.23
C LEU A 104 6.29 -8.03 9.89
N ASN A 105 6.79 -7.30 10.90
CA ASN A 105 6.06 -6.28 11.66
C ASN A 105 6.47 -4.84 11.30
N SER A 106 6.95 -4.60 10.07
CA SER A 106 7.44 -3.28 9.67
C SER A 106 6.36 -2.23 9.40
N GLY A 107 5.10 -2.62 9.21
CA GLY A 107 4.02 -1.72 8.77
C GLY A 107 3.99 -1.46 7.26
N LEU A 108 5.09 -1.77 6.59
CA LEU A 108 5.30 -1.49 5.18
C LEU A 108 4.48 -2.38 4.23
N LEU A 109 3.70 -1.74 3.38
CA LEU A 109 2.97 -2.34 2.26
C LEU A 109 3.38 -1.67 0.94
N ARG A 110 3.27 -2.41 -0.17
CA ARG A 110 3.55 -1.96 -1.52
C ARG A 110 2.26 -1.72 -2.29
N ILE A 111 2.17 -0.55 -2.91
CA ILE A 111 1.14 -0.16 -3.87
C ILE A 111 1.69 -0.35 -5.28
N THR A 112 0.90 -0.94 -6.17
CA THR A 112 1.18 -0.99 -7.60
C THR A 112 0.52 0.20 -8.28
N CYS A 113 1.29 1.02 -8.99
CA CYS A 113 0.86 2.23 -9.67
C CYS A 113 0.73 1.98 -11.18
N SER A 114 -0.17 1.09 -11.56
CA SER A 114 -0.43 0.71 -12.96
C SER A 114 -1.91 0.88 -13.32
N PHE A 115 -2.52 1.96 -12.84
CA PHE A 115 -3.94 2.24 -13.08
C PHE A 115 -4.17 2.49 -14.57
N GLU A 116 -5.23 1.90 -15.10
CA GLU A 116 -5.67 2.10 -16.48
C GLU A 116 -6.67 3.26 -16.55
N HIS A 117 -7.35 3.57 -15.43
CA HIS A 117 -8.39 4.58 -15.36
C HIS A 117 -8.19 5.55 -14.19
N GLU A 118 -8.46 6.84 -14.42
CA GLU A 118 -8.36 7.90 -13.40
C GLU A 118 -9.22 7.61 -12.16
N ALA A 119 -10.39 7.00 -12.36
CA ALA A 119 -11.29 6.59 -11.28
C ALA A 119 -10.64 5.63 -10.27
N GLU A 120 -9.63 4.85 -10.65
CA GLU A 120 -8.92 3.97 -9.73
C GLU A 120 -8.05 4.77 -8.74
N LEU A 121 -7.42 5.85 -9.22
CA LEU A 121 -6.65 6.77 -8.40
C LEU A 121 -7.56 7.55 -7.45
N GLU A 122 -8.72 8.02 -7.93
CA GLU A 122 -9.74 8.68 -7.11
C GLU A 122 -10.26 7.75 -6.00
N ASN A 123 -10.52 6.48 -6.34
CA ASN A 123 -10.94 5.49 -5.36
C ASN A 123 -9.85 5.23 -4.31
N MET A 124 -8.58 5.12 -4.72
CA MET A 124 -7.46 5.02 -3.79
C MET A 124 -7.37 6.23 -2.85
N GLN A 125 -7.54 7.44 -3.37
CA GLN A 125 -7.57 8.66 -2.58
C GLN A 125 -8.70 8.65 -1.55
N LYS A 126 -9.91 8.27 -1.96
CA LYS A 126 -11.05 8.14 -1.05
C LYS A 126 -10.76 7.12 0.05
N VAL A 127 -10.22 5.94 -0.30
CA VAL A 127 -9.90 4.89 0.66
C VAL A 127 -8.83 5.33 1.65
N LEU A 128 -7.70 5.88 1.19
CA LEU A 128 -6.62 6.29 2.09
C LEU A 128 -7.07 7.39 3.06
N ARG A 129 -7.87 8.36 2.60
CA ARG A 129 -8.46 9.37 3.47
C ARG A 129 -9.43 8.76 4.50
N GLN A 130 -10.25 7.77 4.09
CA GLN A 130 -11.13 7.07 5.02
C GLN A 130 -10.35 6.31 6.09
N ILE A 131 -9.28 5.59 5.71
CA ILE A 131 -8.41 4.90 6.68
C ILE A 131 -7.85 5.90 7.68
N ARG A 132 -7.38 7.07 7.21
CA ARG A 132 -6.84 8.10 8.09
C ARG A 132 -7.89 8.69 9.03
N GLN A 133 -9.12 8.90 8.57
CA GLN A 133 -10.22 9.35 9.41
C GLN A 133 -10.55 8.34 10.51
N ASP A 134 -10.63 7.05 10.17
CA ASP A 134 -10.90 5.96 11.12
C ASP A 134 -9.78 5.77 12.17
N LEU A 135 -8.57 6.28 11.92
CA LEU A 135 -7.48 6.29 12.89
C LEU A 135 -7.66 7.36 13.97
N ILE A 136 -8.31 8.47 13.63
CA ILE A 136 -8.45 9.67 14.49
C ILE A 136 -9.76 9.62 15.30
N SER A 137 -10.76 8.88 14.83
CA SER A 137 -12.03 8.60 15.51
C SER A 137 -11.89 7.55 16.60
#